data_AF-A0A935HA30-F1
#
_entry.id   AF-A0A935HA30-F1
#
_cell.length_a   1.000
_cell.length_b   1.000
_cell.length_c   1.000
_cell.angle_alpha   90.00
_cell.angle_beta   90.00
_cell.angle_gamma   90.00
#
_symmetry.space_group_name_H-M   'P 1'
#
loop_
_entity.id
_entity.type
_entity.pdbx_description
1 polymer ?
#
loop_
_entity_poly.entity_id
_entity_poly.type
_entity_poly.pdbx_seq_one_letter_code
_entity_poly.pdbx_strand_id
1 'polypeptide(L)'
;MSAAIVAAAVPRTTLGLSMGAGAPQIRGLDANAQAQLTALRDDALQFRRHAYIEVGALIDAAQTELSSPDADLRALSQSAEQTLLPLLLDARANRAARLAFYESLEPGQQADVRAWMQAKLARIERVHGLIGDFMTQTP
;
A
#
# COMPACT_ATOMS: atom_id res chain seq x y z
N MET A 1 -14.02 31.40 32.73
CA MET A 1 -15.06 30.35 32.56
C MET A 1 -15.10 29.97 31.09
N SER A 2 -15.18 28.66 30.85
CA SER A 2 -14.94 27.88 29.64
C SER A 2 -15.43 28.43 28.29
N ALA A 3 -14.57 28.34 27.27
CA ALA A 3 -14.98 28.22 25.88
C ALA A 3 -14.70 26.77 25.45
N ALA A 4 -15.76 25.98 25.29
CA ALA A 4 -15.70 24.61 24.80
C ALA A 4 -15.49 24.64 23.29
N ILE A 5 -14.33 24.18 22.83
CA ILE A 5 -14.09 23.90 21.41
C ILE A 5 -14.73 22.55 21.13
N VAL A 6 -15.86 22.59 20.43
CA VAL A 6 -16.49 21.42 19.81
C VAL A 6 -15.57 20.97 18.69
N ALA A 7 -14.77 19.94 18.95
CA ALA A 7 -14.07 19.18 17.93
C ALA A 7 -15.14 18.49 17.07
N ALA A 8 -15.46 19.09 15.92
CA ALA A 8 -16.26 18.45 14.89
C ALA A 8 -15.50 17.19 14.45
N ALA A 9 -15.99 16.04 14.89
CA ALA A 9 -15.56 14.75 14.41
C ALA A 9 -15.86 14.69 12.91
N VAL A 10 -14.83 14.92 12.10
CA VAL A 10 -14.89 14.62 10.67
C VAL A 10 -15.21 13.13 10.58
N PRO A 11 -16.34 12.74 9.97
CA PRO A 11 -16.57 11.33 9.70
C PRO A 11 -15.43 10.90 8.77
N ARG A 12 -14.49 10.12 9.32
CA ARG A 12 -13.60 9.30 8.49
C ARG A 12 -14.53 8.34 7.78
N THR A 13 -15.02 8.75 6.62
CA THR A 13 -15.67 7.87 5.67
C THR A 13 -14.64 6.78 5.43
N THR A 14 -14.87 5.64 6.08
CA THR A 14 -14.31 4.35 5.68
C THR A 14 -14.81 4.13 4.26
N LEU A 15 -14.12 4.73 3.29
CA LEU A 15 -14.08 4.21 1.95
C LEU A 15 -13.64 2.78 2.15
N GLY A 16 -14.62 1.88 2.09
CA GLY A 16 -14.46 0.45 2.01
C GLY A 16 -13.76 0.10 0.69
N LEU A 17 -12.54 0.61 0.54
CA LEU A 17 -11.51 0.02 -0.27
C LEU A 17 -11.11 -1.25 0.46
N SER A 18 -11.97 -2.26 0.35
CA SER A 18 -11.58 -3.65 0.46
C SER A 18 -10.51 -3.89 -0.62
N MET A 19 -9.27 -3.45 -0.34
CA MET A 19 -8.07 -3.72 -1.12
C MET A 19 -7.54 -5.14 -0.83
N GLY A 20 -8.47 -6.07 -0.62
CA GLY A 20 -8.26 -7.50 -0.66
C GLY A 20 -8.92 -8.06 -1.91
N ALA A 21 -8.53 -7.61 -3.10
CA ALA A 21 -8.69 -8.46 -4.27
C ALA A 21 -7.91 -9.75 -3.96
N GLY A 22 -8.65 -10.87 -3.86
CA GLY A 22 -8.19 -12.13 -3.27
C GLY A 22 -6.86 -12.62 -3.81
N ALA A 23 -6.19 -13.48 -3.05
CA ALA A 23 -4.94 -14.11 -3.47
C ALA A 23 -5.09 -14.91 -4.77
N PRO A 24 -4.00 -15.13 -5.53
CA PRO A 24 -4.06 -16.03 -6.67
C PRO A 24 -4.54 -17.41 -6.20
N GLN A 25 -5.57 -17.94 -6.86
CA GLN A 25 -5.96 -19.33 -6.70
C GLN A 25 -5.04 -20.16 -7.59
N ILE A 26 -3.92 -20.60 -7.02
CA ILE A 26 -2.94 -21.45 -7.70
C ILE A 26 -3.36 -22.90 -7.46
N ARG A 27 -3.66 -23.64 -8.53
CA ARG A 27 -4.11 -25.03 -8.40
C ARG A 27 -2.93 -25.97 -8.21
N GLY A 28 -3.12 -26.99 -7.36
CA GLY A 28 -2.13 -28.04 -7.16
C GLY A 28 -0.87 -27.62 -6.41
N LEU A 29 -0.94 -26.60 -5.56
CA LEU A 29 0.14 -26.33 -4.60
C LEU A 29 0.22 -27.45 -3.57
N ASP A 30 1.43 -27.89 -3.25
CA ASP A 30 1.66 -28.74 -2.08
C ASP A 30 1.58 -27.94 -0.77
N ALA A 31 1.63 -28.64 0.36
CA ALA A 31 1.51 -28.03 1.68
C ALA A 31 2.62 -27.00 1.98
N ASN A 32 3.84 -27.23 1.49
CA ASN A 32 4.97 -26.34 1.71
C ASN A 32 4.80 -25.04 0.89
N ALA A 33 4.50 -25.17 -0.40
CA ALA A 33 4.25 -24.03 -1.27
C ALA A 33 3.03 -23.20 -0.80
N GLN A 34 1.99 -23.87 -0.27
CA GLN A 34 0.84 -23.20 0.33
C GLN A 34 1.20 -22.41 1.61
N ALA A 35 2.08 -22.96 2.45
CA ALA A 35 2.58 -22.27 3.64
C ALA A 35 3.43 -21.05 3.26
N GLN A 36 4.33 -21.20 2.27
CA GLN A 36 5.14 -20.10 1.74
C GLN A 36 4.28 -18.98 1.14
N LEU A 37 3.26 -19.33 0.34
CA LEU A 37 2.32 -18.35 -0.20
C LEU A 37 1.58 -17.59 0.91
N THR A 38 1.21 -18.28 1.99
CA THR A 38 0.56 -17.66 3.15
C THR A 38 1.51 -16.67 3.84
N ALA A 39 2.74 -17.10 4.13
CA ALA A 39 3.75 -16.23 4.75
C ALA A 39 4.01 -14.96 3.91
N LEU A 40 4.21 -15.10 2.59
CA LEU A 40 4.42 -13.95 1.69
C LEU A 40 3.23 -12.98 1.67
N ARG A 41 2.01 -13.47 1.89
CA ARG A 41 0.82 -12.62 1.97
C ARG A 41 0.78 -11.85 3.29
N ASP A 42 1.12 -12.52 4.39
CA ASP A 42 1.17 -11.92 5.71
C ASP A 42 2.26 -10.85 5.77
N ASP A 43 3.46 -11.14 5.23
CA ASP A 43 4.56 -10.18 5.12
C ASP A 43 4.14 -8.95 4.31
N ALA A 44 3.49 -9.15 3.16
CA ALA A 44 3.00 -8.05 2.32
C ALA A 44 1.87 -7.24 3.00
N LEU A 45 1.08 -7.86 3.87
CA LEU A 45 0.06 -7.17 4.66
C LEU A 45 0.73 -6.34 5.77
N GLN A 46 1.67 -6.94 6.51
CA GLN A 46 2.42 -6.27 7.56
C GLN A 46 3.20 -5.08 7.03
N PHE A 47 3.93 -5.26 5.91
CA PHE A 47 4.62 -4.17 5.22
C PHE A 47 3.68 -3.02 4.87
N ARG A 48 2.50 -3.30 4.30
CA ARG A 48 1.54 -2.25 3.94
C ARG A 48 1.02 -1.48 5.15
N ARG A 49 0.75 -2.19 6.26
CA ARG A 49 0.30 -1.56 7.51
C ARG A 49 1.40 -0.67 8.09
N HIS A 50 2.62 -1.18 8.16
CA HIS A 50 3.78 -0.45 8.63
C HIS A 50 4.03 0.80 7.77
N ALA A 51 4.13 0.65 6.46
CA ALA A 51 4.34 1.76 5.53
C ALA A 51 3.23 2.82 5.61
N TYR A 52 1.96 2.40 5.79
CA TYR A 52 0.86 3.34 5.96
C TYR A 52 1.00 4.18 7.25
N ILE A 53 1.41 3.55 8.35
CA ILE A 53 1.62 4.24 9.64
C ILE A 53 2.80 5.22 9.52
N GLU A 54 3.94 4.76 9.03
CA GLU A 54 5.16 5.57 8.90
C GLU A 54 4.98 6.77 7.97
N VAL A 55 4.38 6.55 6.79
CA VAL A 55 4.10 7.63 5.84
C VAL A 55 3.04 8.59 6.39
N GLY A 56 2.04 8.08 7.10
CA GLY A 56 1.04 8.91 7.77
C GLY A 56 1.68 9.84 8.82
N ALA A 57 2.53 9.28 9.69
CA ALA A 57 3.25 10.06 10.69
C ALA A 57 4.19 11.10 10.05
N LEU A 58 4.88 10.75 8.96
CA LEU A 58 5.71 11.69 8.21
C LEU A 58 4.89 12.84 7.62
N ILE A 59 3.71 12.56 7.05
CA ILE A 59 2.82 13.59 6.50
C ILE A 59 2.35 14.54 7.60
N ASP A 60 1.91 13.99 8.74
CA ASP A 60 1.42 14.80 9.87
C ASP A 60 2.55 15.70 10.43
N ALA A 61 3.76 15.16 10.55
CA ALA A 61 4.94 15.92 10.97
C ALA A 61 5.31 17.01 9.94
N ALA A 62 5.28 16.68 8.65
CA ALA A 62 5.57 17.63 7.57
C ALA A 62 4.57 18.78 7.54
N GLN A 63 3.27 18.50 7.70
CA GLN A 63 2.23 19.52 7.76
C GLN A 63 2.42 20.45 8.97
N THR A 64 2.80 19.89 10.11
CA THR A 64 3.09 20.67 11.32
C THR A 64 4.28 21.60 11.09
N GLU A 65 5.39 21.07 10.57
CA GLU A 65 6.60 21.86 10.29
C GLU A 65 6.34 22.97 9.27
N LEU A 66 5.66 22.66 8.17
CA LEU A 66 5.33 23.61 7.10
C LEU A 66 4.35 24.72 7.54
N SER A 67 3.65 24.54 8.67
CA SER A 67 2.82 25.60 9.24
C SER A 67 3.62 26.64 10.04
N SER A 68 4.89 26.35 10.35
CA SER A 68 5.79 27.27 11.04
C SER A 68 6.36 28.33 10.08
N PRO A 69 6.43 29.61 10.48
CA PRO A 69 7.08 30.65 9.67
C PRO A 69 8.60 30.44 9.52
N ASP A 70 9.21 29.68 10.45
CA ASP A 70 10.65 29.40 10.48
C ASP A 70 10.95 27.93 10.13
N ALA A 71 10.11 27.30 9.29
CA ALA A 71 10.22 25.89 8.93
C ALA A 71 11.61 25.52 8.37
N ASP A 72 12.25 24.51 8.95
CA ASP A 72 13.53 24.00 8.43
C ASP A 72 13.27 22.94 7.36
N LEU A 73 13.19 23.41 6.11
CA LEU A 73 12.96 22.54 4.96
C LEU A 73 14.09 21.52 4.74
N ARG A 74 15.32 21.81 5.18
CA ARG A 74 16.43 20.86 5.07
C ARG A 74 16.25 19.72 6.06
N ALA A 75 15.95 20.04 7.31
CA ALA A 75 15.67 19.03 8.33
C ALA A 75 14.44 18.17 7.95
N LEU A 76 13.39 18.81 7.41
CA LEU A 76 12.21 18.10 6.92
C LEU A 76 12.54 17.12 5.78
N SER A 77 13.31 17.57 4.78
CA SER A 77 13.77 16.71 3.68
C SER A 77 14.57 15.52 4.18
N GLN A 78 15.48 15.75 5.13
CA GLN A 78 16.31 14.70 5.72
C GLN A 78 15.47 13.66 6.48
N SER A 79 14.48 14.11 7.26
CA SER A 79 13.53 13.24 7.96
C SER A 79 12.71 12.39 6.99
N ALA A 80 12.24 12.99 5.90
CA ALA A 80 11.52 12.29 4.85
C ALA A 80 12.40 11.21 4.19
N GLU A 81 13.65 11.51 3.84
CA GLU A 81 14.59 10.54 3.28
C GLU A 81 14.87 9.38 4.24
N GLN A 82 15.12 9.69 5.52
CA GLN A 82 15.37 8.69 6.56
C GLN A 82 14.19 7.73 6.76
N THR A 83 12.96 8.21 6.56
CA THR A 83 11.74 7.41 6.69
C THR A 83 11.43 6.62 5.42
N LEU A 84 11.55 7.26 4.25
CA LEU A 84 11.11 6.67 2.97
C LEU A 84 12.11 5.68 2.39
N LEU A 85 13.42 5.90 2.57
CA LEU A 85 14.44 5.00 2.01
C LEU A 85 14.35 3.57 2.57
N PRO A 86 14.24 3.34 3.90
CA PRO A 86 14.04 2.00 4.44
C PRO A 86 12.77 1.32 3.90
N LEU A 87 11.65 2.05 3.83
CA LEU A 87 10.40 1.52 3.28
C LEU A 87 10.55 1.09 1.81
N LEU A 88 11.35 1.81 1.01
CA LEU A 88 11.65 1.41 -0.36
C LEU A 88 12.50 0.15 -0.44
N LEU A 89 13.47 -0.02 0.47
CA LEU A 89 14.27 -1.24 0.57
C LEU A 89 13.40 -2.44 0.95
N ASP A 90 12.53 -2.28 1.95
CA ASP A 90 11.59 -3.32 2.38
C ASP A 90 10.60 -3.68 1.26
N ALA A 91 10.12 -2.70 0.51
CA ALA A 91 9.26 -2.94 -0.65
C ALA A 91 9.97 -3.77 -1.72
N ARG A 92 11.26 -3.49 -1.97
CA ARG A 92 12.09 -4.24 -2.92
C ARG A 92 12.31 -5.68 -2.42
N ALA A 93 12.63 -5.88 -1.15
CA ALA A 93 12.79 -7.20 -0.57
C ALA A 93 11.50 -8.03 -0.67
N ASN A 94 10.35 -7.45 -0.31
CA ASN A 94 9.04 -8.07 -0.47
C ASN A 94 8.74 -8.47 -1.93
N ARG A 95 9.13 -7.62 -2.89
CA ARG A 95 8.97 -7.92 -4.32
C ARG A 95 9.88 -9.07 -4.74
N ALA A 96 11.14 -9.06 -4.31
CA ALA A 96 12.11 -10.12 -4.63
C ALA A 96 11.64 -11.48 -4.09
N ALA A 97 11.15 -11.54 -2.85
CA ALA A 97 10.64 -12.77 -2.25
C ALA A 97 9.44 -13.35 -3.03
N ARG A 98 8.50 -12.49 -3.45
CA ARG A 98 7.36 -12.91 -4.27
C ARG A 98 7.77 -13.41 -5.66
N LEU A 99 8.79 -12.78 -6.25
CA LEU A 99 9.33 -13.20 -7.55
C LEU A 99 10.03 -14.55 -7.43
N ALA A 100 10.86 -14.74 -6.41
CA ALA A 100 11.52 -16.02 -6.14
C ALA A 100 10.49 -17.15 -5.93
N PHE A 101 9.40 -16.89 -5.20
CA PHE A 101 8.30 -17.84 -5.08
C PHE A 101 7.67 -18.16 -6.43
N TYR A 102 7.34 -17.15 -7.25
CA TYR A 102 6.81 -17.35 -8.59
C TYR A 102 7.74 -18.21 -9.48
N GLU A 103 9.05 -17.96 -9.42
CA GLU A 103 10.06 -18.71 -10.18
C GLU A 103 10.19 -20.16 -9.72
N SER A 104 9.85 -20.45 -8.46
CA SER A 104 9.84 -21.83 -7.93
C SER A 104 8.61 -22.65 -8.35
N LEU A 105 7.57 -22.02 -8.92
CA LEU A 105 6.34 -22.69 -9.31
C LEU A 105 6.47 -23.44 -10.65
N GLU A 106 5.68 -24.51 -10.80
CA GLU A 106 5.54 -25.21 -12.07
C GLU A 106 4.91 -24.32 -13.16
N PRO A 107 5.17 -24.56 -14.46
CA PRO A 107 4.67 -23.71 -15.53
C PRO A 107 3.14 -23.49 -15.53
N GLY A 108 2.37 -24.52 -15.15
CA GLY A 108 0.91 -24.41 -15.02
C GLY A 108 0.49 -23.50 -13.85
N GLN A 109 1.19 -23.59 -12.73
CA GLN A 109 0.96 -22.74 -11.55
C GLN A 109 1.39 -21.28 -11.83
N GLN A 110 2.49 -21.08 -12.55
CA GLN A 110 2.90 -19.76 -13.03
C GLN A 110 1.84 -19.13 -13.95
N ALA A 111 1.19 -19.93 -14.80
CA ALA A 111 0.08 -19.46 -15.64
C ALA A 111 -1.11 -18.96 -14.79
N ASP A 112 -1.47 -19.69 -13.72
CA ASP A 112 -2.52 -19.27 -12.78
C ASP A 112 -2.16 -17.91 -12.11
N VAL A 113 -0.89 -17.71 -11.72
CA VAL A 113 -0.42 -16.43 -11.15
C VAL A 113 -0.51 -15.30 -12.18
N ARG A 114 -0.05 -15.52 -13.42
CA ARG A 114 -0.11 -14.50 -14.49
C ARG A 114 -1.54 -14.11 -14.81
N ALA A 115 -2.45 -15.08 -14.91
CA ALA A 115 -3.87 -14.82 -15.15
C ALA A 115 -4.49 -13.97 -14.02
N TRP A 116 -4.17 -14.29 -12.77
CA TRP A 116 -4.58 -13.48 -11.63
C TRP A 116 -4.01 -12.05 -11.69
N MET A 117 -2.73 -11.88 -12.04
CA MET A 117 -2.12 -10.55 -12.19
C MET A 117 -2.80 -9.72 -13.29
N GLN A 118 -3.11 -10.34 -14.42
CA GLN A 118 -3.85 -9.68 -15.51
C GLN A 118 -5.24 -9.21 -15.05
N ALA A 119 -6.00 -10.06 -14.36
CA ALA A 119 -7.31 -9.70 -13.81
C ALA A 119 -7.21 -8.55 -12.80
N LYS A 120 -6.15 -8.54 -11.99
CA LYS A 120 -5.87 -7.45 -11.05
C LYS A 120 -5.56 -6.14 -11.76
N LEU A 121 -4.71 -6.17 -12.79
CA LEU A 121 -4.38 -4.98 -13.60
C LEU A 121 -5.60 -4.41 -14.29
N ALA A 122 -6.42 -5.25 -14.93
CA ALA A 122 -7.67 -4.82 -15.56
C ALA A 122 -8.67 -4.21 -14.56
N ARG A 123 -8.66 -4.66 -13.29
CA ARG A 123 -9.45 -4.00 -12.23
C ARG A 123 -8.90 -2.63 -11.86
N ILE A 124 -7.58 -2.51 -11.72
CA ILE A 124 -6.92 -1.23 -11.39
C ILE A 124 -7.17 -0.22 -12.51
N GLU A 125 -7.04 -0.63 -13.77
CA GLU A 125 -7.31 0.20 -14.94
C GLU A 125 -8.74 0.76 -14.92
N ARG A 126 -9.75 -0.08 -14.61
CA ARG A 126 -11.14 0.37 -14.46
C ARG A 126 -11.30 1.40 -13.35
N VAL A 127 -10.68 1.19 -12.19
CA VAL A 127 -10.73 2.15 -11.08
C VAL A 127 -10.05 3.46 -11.46
N HIS A 128 -8.89 3.39 -12.13
CA HIS A 128 -8.16 4.56 -12.60
C HIS A 128 -8.99 5.38 -13.61
N GLY A 129 -9.63 4.72 -14.58
CA GLY A 129 -10.54 5.38 -15.53
C GLY A 129 -11.68 6.12 -14.83
N LEU A 130 -12.34 5.48 -13.85
CA LEU A 130 -13.41 6.11 -13.08
C LEU A 130 -12.94 7.35 -12.30
N ILE A 131 -11.74 7.32 -11.74
CA ILE A 131 -11.16 8.48 -11.02
C ILE A 131 -10.79 9.60 -12.02
N GLY A 132 -10.21 9.25 -13.17
CA GLY A 132 -9.90 10.21 -14.22
C GLY A 132 -11.15 10.92 -14.77
N ASP A 133 -12.22 10.16 -14.99
CA ASP A 133 -13.52 10.70 -15.43
C ASP A 133 -14.15 11.62 -14.36
N PHE A 134 -14.01 11.28 -13.08
CA PHE A 134 -14.49 12.13 -11.98
C PHE A 134 -13.74 13.46 -11.89
N MET A 135 -12.41 13.45 -12.03
CA MET A 135 -11.59 14.67 -11.96
C MET A 135 -11.80 15.61 -13.16
N THR A 136 -12.16 15.06 -14.32
CA THR A 136 -12.42 15.82 -15.56
C THR A 136 -13.85 16.36 -15.68
N GLN A 137 -14.77 15.91 -14.83
CA GLN A 137 -16.18 16.36 -14.79
C GLN A 137 -16.47 17.44 -13.74
N THR A 138 -15.44 18.01 -13.11
CA THR A 138 -15.60 19.11 -12.16
C THR A 138 -15.84 20.43 -12.94
N PRO A 139 -16.99 21.13 -12.75
CA PRO A 139 -17.30 22.37 -13.45
C PRO A 139 -16.43 23.57 -13.03
#